data_AF-A0AAV3XWJ5-F1
#
_entry.id   AF-A0AAV3XWJ5-F1
#
_cell.length_a   1.000
_cell.length_b   1.000
_cell.length_c   1.000
_cell.angle_alpha   90.00
_cell.angle_beta   90.00
_cell.angle_gamma   90.00
#
_symmetry.space_group_name_H-M   'P 1'
#
loop_
_entity.id
_entity.type
_entity.pdbx_description
1 polymer ?
#
loop_
_entity_poly.entity_id
_entity_poly.type
_entity_poly.pdbx_seq_one_letter_code
_entity_poly.pdbx_strand_id
1 'polypeptide(L)'
;MGLYSHPIVVQLKIKPELQDKAEPLQKCILSGFFANVARLHPSGEYRSLRDDHPLYIHPTSVLACEEPPQWVVFNEVVQTNKDYMRDVTVIDPEWLHELAAHFYHFGTERELAAKRARLA
;
A
#
# COMPACT_ATOMS: atom_id res chain seq x y z
N MET A 1 -4.54 -35.48 -15.42
CA MET A 1 -5.32 -35.31 -14.17
C MET A 1 -4.78 -34.08 -13.47
N GLY A 2 -5.50 -32.96 -13.51
CA GLY A 2 -5.03 -31.67 -13.00
C GLY A 2 -5.89 -30.56 -13.56
N LEU A 3 -7.16 -30.52 -13.12
CA LEU A 3 -8.07 -29.42 -13.41
C LEU A 3 -7.54 -28.20 -12.66
N TYR A 4 -6.74 -27.37 -13.32
CA TYR A 4 -6.41 -26.04 -12.82
C TYR A 4 -7.71 -25.23 -12.86
N SER A 5 -8.39 -25.23 -11.72
CA SER A 5 -9.42 -24.25 -11.36
C SER A 5 -8.81 -22.87 -11.56
N HIS A 6 -9.08 -22.26 -12.71
CA HIS A 6 -8.81 -20.84 -12.91
C HIS A 6 -9.66 -20.12 -11.88
N PRO A 7 -9.07 -19.36 -10.94
CA PRO A 7 -9.86 -18.56 -10.02
C PRO A 7 -10.73 -17.65 -10.88
N ILE A 8 -12.06 -17.76 -10.73
CA ILE A 8 -13.00 -16.84 -11.34
C ILE A 8 -12.77 -15.51 -10.61
N VAL A 9 -11.86 -14.69 -11.14
CA VAL A 9 -11.68 -13.31 -10.69
C VAL A 9 -12.88 -12.56 -11.23
N VAL A 10 -13.90 -12.41 -10.38
CA VAL A 10 -15.00 -11.50 -10.65
C VAL A 10 -14.40 -10.09 -10.61
N GLN A 11 -14.04 -9.55 -11.78
CA GLN A 11 -13.77 -8.13 -11.92
C GLN A 11 -15.08 -7.40 -11.62
N LEU A 12 -15.28 -7.05 -10.35
CA LEU A 12 -16.30 -6.10 -9.94
C LEU A 12 -15.92 -4.77 -10.55
N LYS A 13 -16.38 -4.53 -11.79
CA LYS A 13 -16.39 -3.18 -12.36
C LYS A 13 -17.28 -2.36 -11.46
N ILE A 14 -16.66 -1.56 -10.60
CA ILE A 14 -17.35 -0.59 -9.76
C ILE A 14 -18.22 0.23 -10.71
N LYS A 15 -19.51 0.31 -10.40
CA LYS A 15 -20.41 1.08 -11.24
C LYS A 15 -19.91 2.54 -11.27
N PRO A 16 -19.85 3.19 -12.44
CA PRO A 16 -19.19 4.48 -12.59
C PRO A 16 -19.73 5.56 -11.63
N GLU A 17 -21.00 5.47 -11.22
CA GLU A 17 -21.61 6.36 -10.23
C GLU A 17 -21.06 6.23 -8.79
N LEU A 18 -20.33 5.16 -8.49
CA LEU A 18 -19.70 4.91 -7.18
C LEU A 18 -18.22 5.31 -7.17
N GLN A 19 -17.65 5.62 -8.33
CA GLN A 19 -16.24 5.96 -8.47
C GLN A 19 -15.88 7.25 -7.72
N ASP A 20 -16.80 8.23 -7.70
CA ASP A 20 -16.70 9.48 -6.93
C ASP A 20 -16.81 9.30 -5.40
N LYS A 21 -17.16 8.09 -4.91
CA LYS A 21 -17.33 7.82 -3.46
C LYS A 21 -16.21 6.98 -2.86
N ALA A 22 -15.23 6.54 -3.64
CA ALA A 22 -14.14 5.70 -3.16
C ALA A 22 -13.14 6.50 -2.31
N GLU A 23 -12.77 7.70 -2.74
CA GLU A 23 -11.74 8.51 -2.08
C GLU A 23 -12.09 8.85 -0.61
N PRO A 24 -13.30 9.32 -0.26
CA PRO A 24 -13.64 9.58 1.14
C PRO A 24 -13.53 8.33 2.03
N LEU A 25 -13.86 7.15 1.49
CA LEU A 25 -13.73 5.88 2.21
C LEU A 25 -12.26 5.48 2.37
N GLN A 26 -11.44 5.64 1.34
CA GLN A 26 -10.00 5.38 1.39
C GLN A 26 -9.31 6.31 2.39
N LYS A 27 -9.64 7.61 2.38
CA LYS A 27 -9.14 8.60 3.35
C LYS A 27 -9.58 8.24 4.78
N CYS A 28 -10.82 7.78 4.96
CA CYS A 28 -11.29 7.30 6.26
C CYS A 28 -10.46 6.11 6.77
N ILE A 29 -10.25 5.08 5.93
CA ILE A 29 -9.40 3.92 6.26
C ILE A 29 -7.98 4.39 6.58
N LEU A 30 -7.40 5.24 5.74
CA LEU A 30 -6.05 5.76 5.91
C LEU A 30 -5.90 6.53 7.23
N SER A 31 -6.90 7.30 7.64
CA SER A 31 -6.86 8.05 8.90
C SER A 31 -6.82 7.14 10.14
N GLY A 32 -7.36 5.93 10.07
CA GLY A 32 -7.28 4.93 11.15
C GLY A 32 -6.01 4.08 11.11
N PHE A 33 -5.48 3.82 9.91
CA PHE A 33 -4.34 2.95 9.67
C PHE A 33 -3.11 3.69 9.15
N PHE A 34 -2.97 4.98 9.46
CA PHE A 34 -1.95 5.86 8.89
C PHE A 34 -0.53 5.32 9.08
N ALA A 35 -0.26 4.57 10.15
CA ALA A 35 1.07 4.02 10.40
C ALA A 35 1.34 2.68 9.68
N ASN A 36 0.35 2.11 8.99
CA ASN A 36 0.40 0.83 8.28
C ASN A 36 0.37 1.05 6.77
N VAL A 37 1.36 1.81 6.28
CA VAL A 37 1.47 2.18 4.87
C VAL A 37 2.71 1.54 4.28
N ALA A 38 2.58 1.03 3.06
CA ALA A 38 3.69 0.44 2.33
C ALA A 38 3.77 0.99 0.90
N ARG A 39 4.99 1.03 0.38
CA ARG A 39 5.28 1.46 -0.99
C ARG A 39 5.93 0.34 -1.77
N LEU A 40 5.57 0.22 -3.05
CA LEU A 40 6.22 -0.69 -3.99
C LEU A 40 7.68 -0.26 -4.22
N HIS A 41 8.62 -1.14 -3.91
CA HIS A 41 10.05 -0.95 -4.14
C HIS A 41 10.43 -1.45 -5.56
N PRO A 42 11.46 -0.89 -6.21
CA PRO A 42 11.92 -1.36 -7.53
C PRO A 42 12.32 -2.84 -7.60
N SER A 43 12.59 -3.48 -6.47
CA SER A 43 12.83 -4.94 -6.39
C SER A 43 11.56 -5.78 -6.60
N GLY A 44 10.38 -5.15 -6.60
CA GLY A 44 9.08 -5.82 -6.76
C GLY A 44 8.40 -6.24 -5.46
N GLU A 45 9.02 -5.98 -4.30
CA GLU A 45 8.38 -6.16 -2.99
C GLU A 45 7.86 -4.82 -2.44
N TYR A 46 6.95 -4.87 -1.48
CA TYR A 46 6.51 -3.67 -0.76
C TYR A 46 7.43 -3.43 0.43
N ARG A 47 7.61 -2.16 0.79
CA ARG A 47 8.38 -1.74 1.97
C ARG A 47 7.49 -0.88 2.86
N SER A 48 7.38 -1.25 4.13
CA SER A 48 6.71 -0.47 5.15
C SER A 48 7.36 0.90 5.29
N LEU A 49 6.57 1.97 5.37
CA LEU A 49 7.11 3.32 5.61
C LEU A 49 7.62 3.51 7.04
N ARG A 50 7.18 2.68 7.99
CA ARG A 50 7.57 2.80 9.39
C ARG A 50 9.01 2.35 9.63
N ASP A 51 9.40 1.25 8.99
CA ASP A 51 10.57 0.47 9.36
C ASP A 51 11.28 -0.21 8.16
N ASP A 52 10.89 0.12 6.93
CA ASP A 52 11.43 -0.46 5.69
C ASP A 52 11.31 -2.00 5.63
N HIS A 53 10.37 -2.57 6.39
CA HIS A 53 10.16 -4.02 6.45
C HIS A 53 9.61 -4.56 5.13
N PRO A 54 10.18 -5.63 4.57
CA PRO A 54 9.71 -6.22 3.32
C PRO A 54 8.37 -6.93 3.51
N LEU A 55 7.41 -6.56 2.68
CA LEU A 55 6.03 -7.01 2.72
C LEU A 55 5.55 -7.43 1.33
N TYR A 56 4.55 -8.31 1.31
CA TYR A 56 3.94 -8.82 0.10
C TYR A 56 2.43 -8.71 0.20
N ILE A 57 1.73 -8.43 -0.91
CA ILE A 57 0.26 -8.51 -0.90
C ILE A 57 -0.13 -9.99 -0.76
N HIS A 58 -1.05 -10.29 0.16
CA HIS A 58 -1.53 -11.66 0.34
C HIS A 58 -2.15 -12.20 -0.96
N PRO A 59 -1.88 -13.47 -1.37
CA PRO A 59 -2.29 -14.01 -2.67
C PRO A 59 -3.80 -14.08 -2.88
N THR A 60 -4.60 -14.00 -1.81
CA THR A 60 -6.07 -13.97 -1.90
C THR A 60 -6.63 -12.55 -2.07
N SER A 61 -5.79 -11.52 -2.06
CA SER A 61 -6.21 -10.15 -2.29
C SER A 61 -6.57 -9.94 -3.75
N VAL A 62 -7.60 -9.14 -4.02
CA VAL A 62 -7.96 -8.73 -5.37
C VAL A 62 -6.85 -7.92 -6.06
N LEU A 63 -6.01 -7.23 -5.27
CA LEU A 63 -4.86 -6.48 -5.77
C LEU A 63 -3.66 -7.36 -6.13
N ALA A 64 -3.71 -8.67 -5.86
CA ALA A 64 -2.64 -9.60 -6.20
C ALA A 64 -2.62 -9.97 -7.70
N CYS A 65 -3.71 -9.70 -8.44
CA CYS A 65 -3.85 -10.06 -9.87
C CYS A 65 -3.71 -8.87 -10.84
N GLU A 66 -3.55 -7.65 -10.32
CA GLU A 66 -3.50 -6.41 -11.11
C GLU A 66 -2.06 -5.88 -11.26
N GLU A 67 -1.88 -4.78 -11.99
CA GLU A 67 -0.64 -4.00 -11.94
C GLU A 67 -0.42 -3.52 -10.50
N PRO A 68 0.75 -3.81 -9.89
CA PRO A 68 0.94 -3.57 -8.47
C PRO A 68 0.89 -2.06 -8.16
N PRO A 69 -0.06 -1.60 -7.32
CA PRO A 69 -0.19 -0.18 -7.01
C PRO A 69 1.04 0.33 -6.26
N GLN A 70 1.45 1.56 -6.53
CA GLN A 70 2.67 2.10 -5.94
C GLN A 70 2.56 2.32 -4.42
N TRP A 71 1.37 2.68 -3.94
CA TRP A 71 1.12 3.07 -2.55
C TRP A 71 -0.12 2.38 -2.00
N VAL A 72 0.01 1.75 -0.84
CA VAL A 72 -1.07 1.02 -0.20
C VAL A 72 -1.07 1.23 1.31
N VAL A 73 -2.26 1.18 1.89
CA VAL A 73 -2.48 1.00 3.33
C VAL A 73 -2.98 -0.42 3.59
N PHE A 74 -2.62 -1.00 4.73
CA PHE A 74 -3.01 -2.35 5.12
C PHE A 74 -3.51 -2.42 6.57
N ASN A 75 -4.39 -3.38 6.86
CA ASN A 75 -4.94 -3.59 8.20
C ASN A 75 -3.96 -4.35 9.10
N GLU A 76 -3.47 -5.50 8.61
CA GLU A 76 -2.62 -6.40 9.38
C GLU A 76 -1.56 -7.09 8.51
N VAL A 77 -0.55 -7.66 9.18
CA VAL A 77 0.49 -8.48 8.57
C VAL A 77 0.38 -9.91 9.11
N VAL A 78 0.39 -10.87 8.20
CA VAL A 78 0.34 -12.31 8.51
C VAL A 78 1.70 -12.90 8.25
N GLN A 79 2.31 -13.42 9.31
CA GLN A 79 3.60 -14.09 9.22
C GLN A 79 3.40 -15.55 8.87
N THR A 80 3.93 -15.96 7.72
CA THR A 80 3.91 -17.36 7.26
C THR A 80 5.31 -17.74 6.76
N ASN A 81 5.47 -17.98 5.46
CA ASN A 81 6.77 -18.10 4.79
C ASN A 81 7.32 -16.73 4.38
N LYS A 82 6.42 -15.77 4.10
CA LYS A 82 6.70 -14.34 3.93
C LYS A 82 5.69 -13.57 4.75
N ASP A 83 6.00 -12.31 5.01
CA ASP A 83 5.10 -11.40 5.70
C ASP A 83 4.14 -10.79 4.69
N TYR A 84 2.87 -11.16 4.82
CA TYR A 84 1.82 -10.78 3.87
C TYR A 84 0.86 -9.74 4.46
N MET A 85 0.60 -8.68 3.72
CA MET A 85 -0.41 -7.67 4.05
C MET A 85 -1.82 -8.17 3.72
N ARG A 86 -2.76 -8.04 4.66
CA ARG A 86 -4.21 -8.28 4.46
C ARG A 86 -5.01 -6.98 4.52
N ASP A 87 -6.17 -7.03 3.86
CA ASP A 87 -7.12 -5.91 3.70
C ASP A 87 -6.43 -4.65 3.16
N VAL A 88 -5.85 -4.81 1.96
CA VAL A 88 -5.02 -3.79 1.32
C VAL A 88 -5.90 -2.83 0.52
N THR A 89 -5.68 -1.53 0.71
CA THR A 89 -6.37 -0.47 0.00
C THR A 89 -5.36 0.46 -0.69
N VAL A 90 -5.60 0.81 -1.95
CA VAL A 90 -4.78 1.78 -2.68
C VAL A 90 -5.02 3.17 -2.13
N ILE A 91 -3.95 3.96 -1.99
CA ILE A 91 -4.01 5.33 -1.47
C ILE A 91 -3.17 6.28 -2.33
N ASP A 92 -3.45 7.58 -2.23
CA ASP A 92 -2.56 8.63 -2.69
C ASP A 92 -1.57 9.01 -1.55
N PRO A 93 -0.25 9.09 -1.81
CA PRO A 93 0.71 9.54 -0.80
C PRO A 93 0.47 10.97 -0.30
N GLU A 94 -0.17 11.86 -1.07
CA GLU A 94 -0.46 13.24 -0.64
C GLU A 94 -1.35 13.27 0.62
N TRP A 95 -2.28 12.31 0.74
CA TRP A 95 -3.20 12.22 1.86
C TRP A 95 -2.52 11.88 3.19
N LEU A 96 -1.31 11.31 3.16
CA LEU A 96 -0.58 10.93 4.38
C LEU A 96 -0.24 12.16 5.22
N HIS A 97 0.17 13.24 4.58
CA HIS A 97 0.45 14.48 5.28
C HIS A 97 -0.84 15.21 5.69
N GLU A 98 -1.86 15.21 4.83
CA GLU A 98 -3.15 15.82 5.14
C GLU A 98 -3.80 15.19 6.38
N LEU A 99 -3.78 13.86 6.49
CA LEU A 99 -4.50 13.11 7.52
C LEU A 99 -3.63 12.81 8.75
N ALA A 100 -2.32 12.72 8.59
CA ALA A 100 -1.39 12.32 9.64
C ALA A 100 -0.11 13.16 9.65
N ALA A 101 -0.24 14.49 9.58
CA ALA A 101 0.88 15.45 9.66
C ALA A 101 1.77 15.28 10.91
N HIS A 102 1.23 14.74 12.00
CA HIS A 102 1.95 14.45 13.25
C HIS A 102 2.87 13.23 13.15
N PHE A 103 2.64 12.36 12.16
CA PHE A 103 3.42 11.15 11.91
C PHE A 103 4.30 11.29 10.66
N TYR A 104 3.79 11.94 9.61
CA TYR A 104 4.48 12.11 8.34
C TYR A 104 4.93 13.56 8.13
N HIS A 105 6.25 13.75 8.01
CA HIS A 105 6.85 15.02 7.65
C HIS A 105 7.35 14.97 6.21
N PHE A 106 7.01 15.97 5.40
CA PHE A 106 7.64 16.15 4.10
C PHE A 106 9.10 16.50 4.30
N GLY A 107 9.99 15.59 3.88
CA GLY A 107 11.43 15.79 3.69
C GLY A 107 12.07 16.83 4.62
N THR A 108 12.45 16.42 5.82
CA THR A 108 13.27 17.30 6.67
C THR A 108 14.59 17.65 5.95
N GLU A 109 15.16 18.83 6.23
CA GLU A 109 16.49 19.23 5.72
C GLU A 109 17.56 18.13 5.94
N ARG A 110 17.38 17.29 6.96
CA ARG A 110 18.20 16.11 7.25
C ARG A 110 18.17 15.03 6.18
N GLU A 111 17.03 14.75 5.54
CA GLU A 111 16.93 13.77 4.45
C GLU A 111 17.51 14.30 3.14
N LEU A 112 17.32 15.58 2.85
CA LEU A 112 17.97 16.27 1.73
C LEU A 112 19.49 16.37 1.94
N ALA A 113 19.94 16.65 3.18
CA ALA A 113 21.36 16.69 3.54
C ALA A 113 22.00 15.30 3.53
N ALA A 114 21.34 14.26 4.04
CA ALA A 114 21.85 12.89 4.01
C ALA A 114 21.91 12.30 2.60
N LYS A 115 20.95 12.65 1.73
CA LYS A 115 21.02 12.29 0.29
C LYS A 115 22.15 13.00 -0.44
N ARG A 116 22.38 14.30 -0.15
CA ARG A 116 23.54 15.05 -0.70
C ARG A 116 24.89 14.52 -0.21
N ALA A 117 24.97 14.13 1.06
CA ALA A 117 26.21 13.61 1.67
C ALA A 117 26.57 12.18 1.23
N ARG A 118 25.61 11.37 0.76
CA ARG A 118 25.87 10.03 0.20
C ARG A 118 26.29 10.03 -1.28
N LEU A 119 26.14 11.17 -1.95
CA LEU A 119 26.41 11.34 -3.39
C LEU A 119 27.64 12.20 -3.67
N ALA A 120 28.33 12.66 -2.62
CA ALA A 120 29.62 13.36 -2.67
C ALA A 120 30.73 12.43 -2.17
#